data_AF-A0A2A4FFT1-F1
#
_entry.id   AF-A0A2A4FFT1-F1
#
_cell.length_a   1.000
_cell.length_b   1.000
_cell.length_c   1.000
_cell.angle_alpha   90.00
_cell.angle_beta   90.00
_cell.angle_gamma   90.00
#
_symmetry.space_group_name_H-M   'P 1'
#
loop_
_entity.id
_entity.type
_entity.pdbx_description
1 polymer ?
#
loop_
_entity_poly.entity_id
_entity_poly.type
_entity_poly.pdbx_seq_one_letter_code
_entity_poly.pdbx_strand_id
1 'polypeptide(L)'
;MIDRQPDAAGLMSFFYGRFDMKSASTEELEFLSSATAPDEAGALRDTLDGIACLVAEDLRKERGRRVGNFQESSVPSLLWSIARQVDAIGQMAFIASEADYELRDRAVRASSTFCRRSTSKQSLSDKGSE
;
A
#
# COMPACT_ATOMS: atom_id res chain seq x y z
N MET A 1 -3.96 -10.27 -26.49
CA MET A 1 -4.16 -10.27 -25.03
C MET A 1 -2.81 -10.52 -24.41
N ILE A 2 -2.31 -9.60 -23.57
CA ILE A 2 -1.12 -9.88 -22.76
C ILE A 2 -1.60 -10.88 -21.71
N ASP A 3 -1.06 -12.11 -21.74
CA ASP A 3 -1.21 -13.08 -20.65
C ASP A 3 -0.60 -12.45 -19.40
N ARG A 4 -1.42 -11.72 -18.64
CA ARG A 4 -1.02 -11.11 -17.39
C ARG A 4 -0.97 -12.25 -16.37
N GLN A 5 0.17 -12.92 -16.29
CA GLN A 5 0.43 -13.84 -15.19
C GLN A 5 0.13 -13.12 -13.87
N PRO A 6 -0.52 -13.80 -12.91
CA PRO A 6 -0.80 -13.19 -11.62
C PRO A 6 0.52 -12.83 -10.93
N ASP A 7 0.78 -11.53 -10.83
CA ASP A 7 1.86 -10.96 -10.03
C ASP A 7 1.36 -10.55 -8.65
N ALA A 8 2.27 -10.17 -7.75
CA ALA A 8 1.94 -9.85 -6.36
C ALA A 8 0.85 -8.75 -6.28
N ALA A 9 0.99 -7.68 -7.07
CA ALA A 9 0.01 -6.61 -7.14
C ALA A 9 -1.36 -7.09 -7.62
N GLY A 10 -1.40 -7.93 -8.66
CA GLY A 10 -2.62 -8.52 -9.17
C GLY A 10 -3.32 -9.43 -8.15
N LEU A 11 -2.57 -10.25 -7.42
CA LEU A 11 -3.11 -11.08 -6.34
C LEU A 11 -3.67 -10.24 -5.20
N MET A 12 -2.92 -9.24 -4.73
CA MET A 12 -3.39 -8.32 -3.68
C MET A 12 -4.67 -7.60 -4.10
N SER A 13 -4.73 -7.07 -5.31
CA SER A 13 -5.93 -6.43 -5.86
C SER A 13 -7.11 -7.39 -5.94
N PHE A 14 -6.87 -8.64 -6.36
CA PHE A 14 -7.91 -9.66 -6.46
C PHE A 14 -8.52 -10.05 -5.11
N PHE A 15 -7.67 -10.23 -4.09
CA PHE A 15 -8.12 -10.57 -2.73
C PHE A 15 -8.78 -9.38 -2.06
N TYR A 16 -8.17 -8.20 -2.14
CA TYR A 16 -8.74 -6.97 -1.59
C TYR A 16 -10.13 -6.67 -2.16
N GLY A 17 -10.31 -6.82 -3.48
CA GLY A 17 -11.62 -6.61 -4.12
C GLY A 17 -12.75 -7.54 -3.64
N ARG A 18 -12.45 -8.56 -2.84
CA ARG A 18 -13.42 -9.47 -2.21
C ARG A 18 -13.43 -9.38 -0.68
N PHE A 19 -12.51 -8.65 -0.10
CA PHE A 19 -12.40 -8.50 1.34
C PHE A 19 -13.35 -7.39 1.81
N ASP A 20 -14.30 -7.73 2.69
CA ASP A 20 -15.24 -6.74 3.23
C ASP A 20 -14.65 -6.07 4.48
N MET A 21 -13.97 -4.94 4.25
CA MET A 21 -13.33 -4.11 5.29
C MET A 21 -14.28 -3.71 6.43
N LYS A 22 -15.57 -3.51 6.13
CA LYS A 22 -16.54 -3.05 7.12
C LYS A 22 -16.95 -4.16 8.07
N SER A 23 -16.95 -5.41 7.60
CA SER A 23 -17.27 -6.58 8.40
C SER A 23 -16.06 -7.22 9.08
N ALA A 24 -14.85 -6.89 8.62
CA ALA A 24 -13.59 -7.41 9.15
C ALA A 24 -13.45 -7.17 10.66
N SER A 25 -12.82 -8.11 11.35
CA SER A 25 -12.48 -8.00 12.77
C SER A 25 -11.43 -6.91 13.00
N THR A 26 -11.34 -6.41 14.24
CA THR A 26 -10.30 -5.44 14.60
C THR A 26 -8.90 -6.01 14.40
N GLU A 27 -8.68 -7.28 14.74
CA GLU A 27 -7.38 -7.94 14.57
C GLU A 27 -6.96 -8.02 13.09
N GLU A 28 -7.89 -8.37 12.19
CA GLU A 28 -7.62 -8.39 10.75
C GLU A 28 -7.28 -6.98 10.22
N LEU A 29 -8.01 -5.96 10.68
CA LEU A 29 -7.74 -4.58 10.28
C LEU A 29 -6.41 -4.06 10.83
N GLU A 30 -6.06 -4.40 12.07
CA GLU A 30 -4.76 -4.05 12.66
C GLU A 30 -3.63 -4.71 11.88
N PHE A 31 -3.76 -6.00 11.58
CA PHE A 31 -2.82 -6.73 10.73
C PHE A 31 -2.65 -6.05 9.37
N LEU A 32 -3.75 -5.74 8.66
CA LEU A 32 -3.69 -5.09 7.36
C LEU A 32 -3.14 -3.66 7.45
N SER A 33 -3.47 -2.89 8.48
CA SER A 33 -2.96 -1.52 8.68
C SER A 33 -1.45 -1.49 8.95
N SER A 34 -0.90 -2.58 9.47
CA SER A 34 0.54 -2.75 9.69
C SER A 34 1.31 -3.18 8.44
N ALA A 35 0.60 -3.49 7.34
CA ALA A 35 1.24 -3.89 6.10
C ALA A 35 2.13 -2.76 5.57
N THR A 36 3.44 -3.03 5.56
CA THR A 36 4.46 -2.14 4.99
C THR A 36 5.23 -2.92 3.93
N ALA A 37 5.87 -2.19 3.04
CA ALA A 37 6.59 -2.75 1.89
C ALA A 37 8.09 -2.40 1.88
N PRO A 38 8.82 -2.46 3.03
CA PRO A 38 10.19 -2.00 3.07
C PRO A 38 11.11 -2.87 2.22
N ASP A 39 10.85 -4.17 2.14
CA ASP A 39 11.66 -5.13 1.38
C ASP A 39 11.46 -4.92 -0.13
N GLU A 40 10.22 -4.74 -0.60
CA GLU A 40 9.93 -4.42 -2.00
C GLU A 40 10.49 -3.05 -2.39
N ALA A 41 10.38 -2.05 -1.50
CA ALA A 41 10.96 -0.73 -1.72
C ALA A 41 12.50 -0.77 -1.76
N GLY A 42 13.11 -1.61 -0.92
CA GLY A 42 14.54 -1.89 -0.93
C GLY A 42 14.99 -2.55 -2.23
N ALA A 43 14.31 -3.62 -2.65
CA ALA A 43 14.59 -4.31 -3.90
C ALA A 43 14.43 -3.40 -5.13
N LEU A 44 13.43 -2.51 -5.11
CA LEU A 44 13.24 -1.49 -6.13
C LEU A 44 14.39 -0.49 -6.17
N ARG A 45 14.82 0.01 -5.01
CA ARG A 45 15.97 0.89 -4.90
C ARG A 45 17.22 0.22 -5.48
N ASP A 46 17.52 -1.01 -5.09
CA ASP A 46 18.71 -1.72 -5.55
C ASP A 46 18.68 -1.96 -7.07
N THR A 47 17.50 -2.27 -7.62
CA THR A 47 17.30 -2.39 -9.07
C THR A 47 17.56 -1.08 -9.79
N LEU A 48 17.05 0.04 -9.26
CA LEU A 48 17.26 1.37 -9.83
C LEU A 48 18.72 1.81 -9.73
N ASP A 49 19.41 1.50 -8.64
CA ASP A 49 20.84 1.80 -8.46
C ASP A 49 21.70 1.03 -9.47
N GLY A 50 21.41 -0.26 -9.68
CA GLY A 50 22.07 -1.07 -10.71
C GLY A 50 21.86 -0.50 -12.12
N ILE A 51 20.63 -0.07 -12.45
CA ILE A 51 20.31 0.61 -13.72
C ILE A 51 21.08 1.91 -13.85
N ALA A 52 21.13 2.73 -12.79
CA ALA A 52 21.85 4.01 -12.81
C ALA A 52 23.35 3.80 -13.05
N CYS A 53 23.96 2.78 -12.45
CA CYS A 53 25.36 2.41 -12.69
C CYS A 53 25.58 2.02 -14.16
N LEU A 54 24.70 1.19 -14.73
CA LEU A 54 24.77 0.79 -16.14
C LEU A 54 24.61 2.01 -17.07
N VAL A 55 23.68 2.93 -16.79
CA VAL A 55 23.51 4.16 -17.58
C VAL A 55 24.76 5.04 -17.47
N ALA A 56 25.34 5.17 -16.28
CA ALA A 56 26.53 5.99 -16.06
C ALA A 56 27.75 5.48 -16.86
N GLU A 57 27.95 4.16 -16.92
CA GLU A 57 29.00 3.54 -17.74
C GLU A 57 28.67 3.65 -19.24
N ASP A 58 27.42 3.43 -19.67
CA ASP A 58 26.99 3.57 -21.08
C ASP A 58 27.15 5.02 -21.61
N LEU A 59 27.04 6.02 -20.74
CA LEU A 59 27.25 7.44 -21.07
C LEU A 59 28.73 7.81 -21.20
N ARG A 60 29.66 7.02 -20.65
CA ARG A 60 31.09 7.22 -20.85
C ARG A 60 31.45 6.78 -22.27
N LYS A 61 31.70 7.76 -23.16
CA LYS A 61 32.18 7.49 -24.51
C LYS A 61 33.58 6.88 -24.48
N GLU A 62 33.69 5.56 -24.60
CA GLU A 62 34.94 4.92 -24.98
C GLU A 62 35.12 4.98 -26.50
N ARG A 63 36.18 5.65 -26.95
CA ARG A 63 36.61 5.68 -28.37
C ARG A 63 35.52 6.06 -29.40
N GLY A 64 34.53 6.86 -28.99
CA GLY A 64 33.50 7.38 -29.89
C GLY A 64 32.36 6.41 -30.26
N ARG A 65 32.34 5.18 -29.73
CA ARG A 65 31.20 4.26 -29.86
C ARG A 65 30.45 4.21 -28.53
N ARG A 66 29.11 4.22 -28.57
CA ARG A 66 28.30 3.84 -27.40
C ARG A 66 28.42 2.33 -27.25
N VAL A 67 28.99 1.87 -26.15
CA VAL A 67 29.05 0.45 -25.76
C VAL A 67 28.24 0.37 -24.49
N GLY A 68 27.28 -0.56 -24.39
CA GLY A 68 26.41 -0.51 -23.22
C GLY A 68 25.21 -1.45 -23.17
N ASN A 69 24.80 -1.78 -21.94
CA ASN A 69 23.71 -2.72 -21.64
C ASN A 69 22.32 -2.19 -22.02
N PHE A 70 22.17 -0.89 -22.31
CA PHE A 70 20.91 -0.27 -22.74
C PHE A 70 20.66 -0.35 -24.26
N GLN A 71 21.45 -1.11 -25.02
CA GLN A 71 21.28 -1.23 -26.47
C GLN A 71 20.40 -2.42 -26.91
N GLU A 72 20.06 -3.33 -25.99
CA GLU A 72 19.29 -4.54 -26.28
C GLU A 72 17.88 -4.55 -25.65
N SER A 73 17.11 -5.60 -25.95
CA SER A 73 15.75 -5.88 -25.44
C SER A 73 15.65 -6.05 -23.91
N SER A 74 16.73 -5.82 -23.16
CA SER A 74 16.80 -5.90 -21.70
C SER A 74 16.12 -4.71 -21.00
N VAL A 75 16.10 -3.54 -21.64
CA VAL A 75 15.57 -2.29 -21.06
C VAL A 75 14.06 -2.36 -20.79
N PRO A 76 13.21 -2.81 -21.73
CA PRO A 76 11.78 -2.99 -21.44
C PRO A 76 11.52 -3.96 -20.29
N SER A 77 12.28 -5.05 -20.20
CA SER A 77 12.14 -6.03 -19.11
C SER A 77 12.50 -5.45 -17.74
N LEU A 78 13.55 -4.63 -17.66
CA LEU A 78 13.93 -3.90 -16.44
C LEU A 78 12.85 -2.90 -16.02
N LEU A 79 12.31 -2.13 -16.97
CA LEU A 79 11.22 -1.19 -16.71
C LEU A 79 9.94 -1.90 -16.24
N TRP A 80 9.61 -3.07 -16.81
CA TRP A 80 8.49 -3.88 -16.33
C TRP A 80 8.72 -4.44 -14.93
N SER A 81 9.96 -4.81 -14.59
CA SER A 81 10.30 -5.26 -13.23
C SER A 81 10.08 -4.14 -12.20
N ILE A 82 10.58 -2.93 -12.50
CA ILE A 82 10.37 -1.72 -11.69
C ILE A 82 8.87 -1.46 -11.53
N ALA A 83 8.13 -1.44 -12.64
CA ALA A 83 6.69 -1.16 -12.61
C ALA A 83 5.93 -2.15 -11.72
N ARG A 84 6.26 -3.45 -11.79
CA ARG A 84 5.65 -4.49 -10.94
C ARG A 84 5.97 -4.30 -9.45
N GLN A 85 7.20 -3.93 -9.11
CA GLN A 85 7.57 -3.65 -7.71
C GLN A 85 6.86 -2.41 -7.18
N VAL A 86 6.79 -1.33 -7.97
CA VAL A 86 6.04 -0.11 -7.63
C VAL A 86 4.56 -0.41 -7.42
N ASP A 87 3.94 -1.17 -8.33
CA ASP A 87 2.53 -1.58 -8.20
C ASP A 87 2.30 -2.39 -6.92
N ALA A 88 3.20 -3.31 -6.56
CA ALA A 88 3.08 -4.10 -5.34
C ALA A 88 3.17 -3.24 -4.07
N ILE A 89 4.15 -2.33 -4.01
CA ILE A 89 4.29 -1.35 -2.91
C ILE A 89 3.04 -0.49 -2.79
N GLY A 90 2.52 0.01 -3.94
CA GLY A 90 1.32 0.84 -3.99
C GLY A 90 0.08 0.11 -3.48
N GLN A 91 -0.11 -1.15 -3.87
CA GLN A 91 -1.23 -1.97 -3.37
C GLN A 91 -1.15 -2.19 -1.86
N MET A 92 0.04 -2.53 -1.33
CA MET A 92 0.21 -2.68 0.12
C MET A 92 -0.10 -1.40 0.88
N ALA A 93 0.45 -0.27 0.43
CA ALA A 93 0.22 1.03 1.07
C ALA A 93 -1.27 1.44 1.03
N PHE A 94 -1.95 1.16 -0.09
CA PHE A 94 -3.39 1.43 -0.23
C PHE A 94 -4.22 0.59 0.74
N ILE A 95 -4.00 -0.73 0.78
CA ILE A 95 -4.73 -1.65 1.67
C ILE A 95 -4.50 -1.26 3.13
N ALA A 96 -3.26 -0.95 3.52
CA ALA A 96 -2.93 -0.51 4.87
C ALA A 96 -3.65 0.79 5.25
N SER A 97 -3.70 1.76 4.33
CA SER A 97 -4.37 3.04 4.55
C SER A 97 -5.88 2.90 4.72
N GLU A 98 -6.52 2.03 3.91
CA GLU A 98 -7.96 1.75 4.03
C GLU A 98 -8.29 1.02 5.34
N ALA A 99 -7.41 0.11 5.78
CA ALA A 99 -7.56 -0.57 7.07
C ALA A 99 -7.44 0.41 8.26
N ASP A 100 -6.43 1.28 8.24
CA ASP A 100 -6.24 2.32 9.25
C ASP A 100 -7.40 3.32 9.26
N TYR A 101 -7.92 3.70 8.10
CA TYR A 101 -9.11 4.54 7.99
C TYR A 101 -10.32 3.92 8.69
N GLU A 102 -10.64 2.65 8.42
CA GLU A 102 -11.78 1.97 9.05
C GLU A 102 -11.58 1.82 10.57
N LEU A 103 -10.37 1.51 11.04
CA LEU A 103 -10.06 1.48 12.49
C LEU A 103 -10.34 2.83 13.16
N ARG A 104 -9.88 3.93 12.54
CA ARG A 104 -10.12 5.29 13.06
C ARG A 104 -11.60 5.65 13.05
N ASP A 105 -12.31 5.32 11.97
CA ASP A 105 -13.74 5.57 11.83
C ASP A 105 -14.55 4.80 12.90
N ARG A 106 -14.19 3.53 13.17
CA ARG A 106 -14.77 2.75 14.29
C ARG A 106 -14.53 3.41 15.65
N ALA A 107 -13.33 3.91 15.91
CA ALA A 107 -13.02 4.60 17.16
C ALA A 107 -13.85 5.89 17.33
N VAL A 108 -14.04 6.66 16.25
CA VAL A 108 -14.91 7.84 16.24
C VAL A 108 -16.37 7.46 16.51
N ARG A 109 -16.90 6.42 15.85
CA ARG A 109 -18.26 5.94 16.09
C ARG A 109 -18.47 5.49 17.54
N ALA A 110 -17.52 4.75 18.11
CA ALA A 110 -17.58 4.28 19.49
C ALA A 110 -17.58 5.46 20.50
N SER A 111 -16.76 6.48 20.29
CA SER A 111 -16.74 7.66 21.16
C SER A 111 -18.03 8.48 21.07
N SER A 112 -18.60 8.63 19.87
CA SER A 112 -19.87 9.36 19.67
C SER A 112 -21.07 8.68 20.34
N THR A 113 -21.10 7.34 20.35
CA THR A 113 -22.16 6.56 21.01
C THR A 113 -22.01 6.58 22.54
N PHE A 114 -20.78 6.65 23.05
CA PHE A 114 -20.52 6.82 24.48
C PHE A 114 -21.02 8.19 24.99
N CYS A 115 -20.76 9.28 24.28
CA CYS A 115 -21.23 10.62 24.65
C CYS A 115 -22.77 10.76 24.65
N ARG A 116 -23.49 10.04 23.79
CA ARG A 116 -24.97 10.05 23.82
C ARG A 116 -25.57 9.32 25.03
N ARG A 117 -24.87 8.35 25.61
CA ARG A 117 -25.32 7.61 26.79
C ARG A 117 -25.09 8.36 28.11
N SER A 118 -24.15 9.30 28.16
CA SER A 118 -23.89 10.10 29.37
C SER A 118 -24.93 11.23 29.54
N THR A 119 -25.39 11.86 28.46
CA THR A 119 -26.39 12.95 28.54
C THR A 119 -27.80 12.47 28.88
N SER A 120 -28.14 11.23 28.51
CA SER A 120 -29.48 10.66 28.72
C SER A 120 -29.73 10.18 30.16
N LYS A 121 -28.68 10.01 30.98
CA LYS A 121 -28.82 9.64 32.40
C LYS A 121 -28.87 10.84 33.36
N GLN A 122 -28.40 12.01 32.95
CA GLN A 122 -28.42 13.22 33.81
C GLN A 122 -29.74 13.99 33.78
N SER A 123 -30.62 13.79 32.78
CA SER A 123 -31.89 14.55 32.71
C SER A 123 -33.07 13.92 33.45
N LEU A 124 -32.86 12.83 34.21
CA LEU A 124 -33.92 12.08 34.90
C LEU A 124 -33.88 12.20 36.43
N SER A 125 -32.95 12.98 37.00
CA SER A 125 -32.80 13.15 38.45
C SER A 125 -33.20 14.53 38.98
N ASP A 126 -33.98 15.32 38.23
CA ASP A 126 -34.35 16.69 38.61
C ASP A 126 -35.86 16.97 38.55
N LYS A 127 -36.68 16.02 39.05
CA LYS A 127 -38.08 16.29 39.40
C LYS A 127 -38.50 15.42 40.59
N GLY A 128 -38.56 16.02 41.78
CA GLY A 128 -39.23 15.40 42.93
C GLY A 128 -38.78 15.90 44.29
N SER A 129 -38.99 17.19 44.57
CA SER A 129 -39.03 17.74 45.93
C SER A 129 -39.94 18.97 45.96
N GLU A 130 -41.24 18.75 46.13
CA GLU A 130 -42.19 19.68 46.77
C GLU A 130 -43.13 18.87 47.67
#